data_AF-A0A4P7RL01-F1
#
_entry.id   AF-A0A4P7RL01-F1
#
_cell.length_a   1.000
_cell.length_b   1.000
_cell.length_c   1.000
_cell.angle_alpha   90.00
_cell.angle_beta   90.00
_cell.angle_gamma   90.00
#
_symmetry.space_group_name_H-M   'P 1'
#
loop_
_entity.id
_entity.type
_entity.pdbx_description
1 polymer ?
#
loop_
_entity_poly.entity_id
_entity_poly.type
_entity_poly.pdbx_seq_one_letter_code
_entity_poly.pdbx_strand_id
1 'polypeptide(L)'
;MLLSRCPSRSFTIVGDRAQARRGFTESWQERLRRVGFEHVEVALLTINYRTPEEIMTEAEPIIRNVLPDANVPTSIRRSGIPVVHGCTSELTSIIESWLAQHTEGIVCITSADATGSIELRANSRVRVLTPQMSKDLEFDLVILIHPDAFGTDTEGAVDRYVATTHATQKLFVLKTSR
;
A
#
# COMPACT_ATOMS: atom_id res chain seq x y z
N MET A 1 14.14 -8.60 23.43
CA MET A 1 13.39 -7.55 24.15
C MET A 1 11.92 -7.90 24.41
N LEU A 2 11.15 -8.38 23.43
CA LEU A 2 9.72 -8.73 23.66
C LEU A 2 9.55 -9.99 24.52
N LEU A 3 10.25 -11.09 24.19
CA LEU A 3 10.17 -12.34 24.97
C LEU A 3 10.53 -12.18 26.45
N SER A 4 11.52 -11.33 26.76
CA SER A 4 11.90 -11.03 28.15
C SER A 4 10.83 -10.26 28.92
N ARG A 5 9.83 -9.69 28.24
CA ARG A 5 8.73 -8.92 28.85
C ARG A 5 7.43 -9.71 28.97
N CYS A 6 7.35 -10.91 28.37
CA CYS A 6 6.18 -11.78 28.44
C CYS A 6 6.63 -13.19 28.84
N PRO A 7 6.70 -13.50 30.15
CA PRO A 7 7.18 -14.78 30.65
C PRO A 7 6.40 -15.99 30.13
N SER A 8 5.10 -15.83 29.88
CA SER A 8 4.25 -16.88 29.30
C SER A 8 4.55 -17.16 27.82
N ARG A 9 5.28 -16.26 27.15
CA ARG A 9 5.56 -16.30 25.70
C ARG A 9 4.31 -16.43 24.83
N SER A 10 3.16 -16.00 25.34
CA SER A 10 1.91 -15.96 24.59
C SER A 10 1.80 -14.60 23.88
N PHE A 11 1.82 -14.62 22.56
CA PHE A 11 1.77 -13.42 21.72
C PHE A 11 0.76 -13.61 20.60
N THR A 12 0.03 -12.53 20.29
CA THR A 12 -0.70 -12.39 19.04
C THR A 12 0.06 -11.37 18.19
N ILE A 13 0.61 -11.83 17.07
CA ILE A 13 1.39 -11.00 16.15
C ILE A 13 0.57 -10.85 14.88
N VAL A 14 0.29 -9.60 14.50
CA VAL A 14 -0.43 -9.27 13.27
C VAL A 14 0.53 -8.54 12.35
N GLY A 15 0.52 -8.92 11.07
CA GLY A 15 1.31 -8.26 10.05
C GLY A 15 1.25 -8.98 8.71
N ASP A 16 1.75 -8.30 7.69
CA ASP A 16 1.86 -8.82 6.33
C ASP A 16 3.31 -8.72 5.86
N ARG A 17 3.86 -9.85 5.42
CA ARG A 17 5.23 -9.94 4.89
C ARG A 17 5.35 -9.19 3.57
N ALA A 18 4.29 -9.14 2.77
CA ALA A 18 4.22 -8.38 1.52
C ALA A 18 4.30 -6.85 1.73
N GLN A 19 4.00 -6.37 2.94
CA GLN A 19 4.08 -4.95 3.31
C GLN A 19 5.31 -4.60 4.17
N ALA A 20 6.23 -5.55 4.31
CA ALA A 20 7.47 -5.36 5.06
C ALA A 20 8.56 -4.87 4.11
N ARG A 21 8.80 -3.55 4.09
CA ARG A 21 9.83 -2.93 3.25
C ARG A 21 11.21 -3.53 3.49
N ARG A 22 11.65 -3.59 4.76
CA ARG A 22 12.80 -4.40 5.20
C ARG A 22 12.31 -5.78 5.64
N GLY A 23 11.81 -6.52 4.67
CA GLY A 23 11.17 -7.81 4.87
C GLY A 23 12.13 -8.93 5.22
N PHE A 24 11.61 -10.15 5.15
CA PHE A 24 12.36 -11.38 5.29
C PHE A 24 11.78 -12.40 4.34
N THR A 25 12.64 -13.27 3.83
CA THR A 25 12.24 -14.31 2.87
C THR A 25 11.64 -15.53 3.55
N GLU A 26 12.08 -15.82 4.77
CA GLU A 26 11.57 -16.91 5.61
C GLU A 26 10.05 -16.81 5.82
N SER A 27 9.40 -17.94 6.11
CA SER A 27 8.03 -17.97 6.61
C SER A 27 7.94 -17.35 8.02
N TRP A 28 6.73 -16.95 8.42
CA TRP A 28 6.47 -16.50 9.79
C TRP A 28 6.88 -17.54 10.83
N GLN A 29 6.62 -18.82 10.56
CA GLN A 29 6.95 -19.92 11.46
C GLN A 29 8.46 -20.07 11.64
N GLU A 30 9.25 -20.03 10.57
CA GLU A 30 10.71 -20.10 10.64
C GLU A 30 11.29 -18.90 11.41
N ARG A 31 10.84 -17.69 11.07
CA ARG A 31 11.32 -16.47 11.74
C ARG A 31 11.00 -16.47 13.23
N LEU A 32 9.78 -16.87 13.61
CA LEU A 32 9.36 -16.89 15.01
C LEU A 32 10.06 -18.00 15.81
N ARG A 33 10.29 -19.18 15.22
CA ARG A 33 11.08 -20.24 15.86
C ARG A 33 12.51 -19.80 16.14
N ARG A 34 13.15 -19.14 15.17
CA ARG A 34 14.52 -18.64 15.34
C ARG A 34 14.67 -17.67 16.51
N VAL A 35 13.64 -16.88 16.81
CA VAL A 35 13.68 -15.92 17.94
C VAL A 35 13.27 -16.54 19.28
N GLY A 36 12.88 -17.82 19.32
CA GLY A 36 12.63 -18.57 20.56
C GLY A 36 11.17 -18.92 20.86
N PHE A 37 10.28 -18.85 19.85
CA PHE A 37 8.92 -19.40 19.95
C PHE A 37 8.91 -20.89 19.58
N GLU A 38 8.49 -21.75 20.51
CA GLU A 38 8.42 -23.19 20.27
C GLU A 38 7.15 -23.59 19.51
N HIS A 39 6.02 -22.98 19.87
CA HIS A 39 4.71 -23.23 19.29
C HIS A 39 4.26 -22.00 18.49
N VAL A 40 4.07 -22.17 17.18
CA VAL A 40 3.65 -21.09 16.28
C VAL A 40 2.51 -21.59 15.40
N GLU A 41 1.33 -21.02 15.61
CA GLU A 41 0.17 -21.19 14.76
C GLU A 41 -0.02 -19.93 13.90
N VAL A 42 -0.33 -20.12 12.62
CA VAL A 42 -0.54 -19.03 11.67
C VAL A 42 -1.94 -19.17 11.08
N ALA A 43 -2.76 -18.15 11.29
CA ALA A 43 -4.05 -17.98 10.63
C ALA A 43 -3.91 -16.86 9.59
N LEU A 44 -4.31 -17.14 8.35
CA LEU A 44 -4.26 -16.18 7.25
C LEU A 44 -5.62 -15.51 7.07
N LEU A 45 -5.62 -14.20 6.89
CA LEU A 45 -6.79 -13.46 6.42
C LEU A 45 -6.69 -13.36 4.90
N THR A 46 -7.63 -14.00 4.21
CA THR A 46 -7.60 -14.16 2.74
C THR A 46 -8.66 -13.34 2.02
N ILE A 47 -9.54 -12.65 2.76
CA ILE A 47 -10.60 -11.83 2.19
C ILE A 47 -10.29 -10.36 2.38
N ASN A 48 -10.29 -9.61 1.28
CA ASN A 48 -10.17 -8.16 1.27
C ASN A 48 -11.53 -7.52 0.96
N TYR A 49 -12.01 -6.70 1.89
CA TYR A 49 -13.24 -5.92 1.73
C TYR A 49 -12.97 -4.42 1.58
N ARG A 50 -11.71 -3.98 1.72
CA ARG A 50 -11.32 -2.56 1.73
C ARG A 50 -10.98 -2.06 0.33
N THR A 51 -10.00 -2.72 -0.30
CA THR A 51 -9.50 -2.37 -1.64
C THR A 51 -10.33 -3.08 -2.71
N PRO A 52 -10.85 -2.37 -3.73
CA PRO A 52 -11.54 -2.99 -4.85
C PRO A 52 -10.66 -3.96 -5.66
N GLU A 53 -11.30 -4.96 -6.28
CA GLU A 53 -10.65 -5.97 -7.14
C GLU A 53 -9.82 -5.36 -8.27
N GLU A 54 -10.29 -4.27 -8.87
CA GLU A 54 -9.61 -3.59 -9.97
C GLU A 54 -8.23 -3.08 -9.55
N ILE A 55 -8.12 -2.57 -8.32
CA ILE A 55 -6.87 -2.07 -7.75
C ILE A 55 -5.95 -3.24 -7.36
N MET A 56 -6.51 -4.32 -6.80
CA MET A 56 -5.72 -5.51 -6.47
C MET A 56 -5.18 -6.23 -7.71
N THR A 57 -5.90 -6.19 -8.83
CA THR A 57 -5.45 -6.73 -10.12
C THR A 57 -4.18 -6.02 -10.60
N GLU A 58 -4.07 -4.70 -10.36
CA GLU A 58 -2.87 -3.90 -10.64
C GLU A 58 -1.75 -4.18 -9.61
N ALA A 59 -2.10 -4.36 -8.33
CA ALA A 59 -1.14 -4.49 -7.24
C ALA A 59 -0.47 -5.87 -7.15
N GLU A 60 -1.25 -6.95 -7.36
CA GLU A 60 -0.81 -8.33 -7.14
C GLU A 60 0.44 -8.72 -7.93
N PRO A 61 0.56 -8.43 -9.24
CA PRO A 61 1.74 -8.78 -10.02
C PRO A 61 3.02 -8.12 -9.49
N ILE A 62 2.90 -6.91 -8.95
CA ILE A 62 4.03 -6.13 -8.43
C ILE A 62 4.72 -6.89 -7.29
N ILE A 63 3.93 -7.35 -6.31
CA ILE A 63 4.49 -8.02 -5.13
C ILE A 63 4.87 -9.46 -5.42
N ARG A 64 4.06 -10.20 -6.20
CA ARG A 64 4.37 -11.60 -6.52
C ARG A 64 5.64 -11.78 -7.35
N ASN A 65 6.03 -10.76 -8.12
CA ASN A 65 7.29 -10.80 -8.86
C ASN A 65 8.53 -10.86 -7.95
N VAL A 66 8.47 -10.27 -6.75
CA VAL A 66 9.58 -10.27 -5.78
C VAL A 66 9.37 -11.22 -4.60
N LEU A 67 8.11 -11.57 -4.32
CA LEU A 67 7.70 -12.45 -3.24
C LEU A 67 6.60 -13.41 -3.75
N PRO A 68 6.96 -14.49 -4.45
CA PRO A 68 5.99 -15.36 -5.14
C PRO A 68 4.93 -15.97 -4.21
N ASP A 69 5.32 -16.28 -2.98
CA ASP A 69 4.48 -16.85 -1.92
C ASP A 69 3.83 -15.76 -1.02
N ALA A 70 3.70 -14.52 -1.52
CA ALA A 70 2.94 -13.47 -0.85
C ALA A 70 1.46 -13.91 -0.65
N ASN A 71 0.94 -13.68 0.56
CA ASN A 71 -0.46 -13.89 0.90
C ASN A 71 -1.32 -12.72 0.40
N VAL A 72 -1.51 -12.62 -0.91
CA VAL A 72 -2.37 -11.61 -1.51
C VAL A 72 -3.84 -12.03 -1.33
N PRO A 73 -4.69 -11.22 -0.67
CA PRO A 73 -6.07 -11.58 -0.39
C PRO A 73 -6.98 -11.43 -1.62
N THR A 74 -8.04 -12.24 -1.67
CA THR A 74 -9.12 -12.13 -2.65
C THR A 74 -10.03 -10.96 -2.30
N SER A 75 -10.18 -10.02 -3.24
CA SER A 75 -11.09 -8.88 -3.04
C SER A 75 -12.52 -9.25 -3.38
N ILE A 76 -13.44 -9.01 -2.45
CA ILE A 76 -14.88 -9.28 -2.64
C ILE A 76 -15.66 -8.03 -3.06
N ARG A 77 -15.03 -6.86 -3.00
CA ARG A 77 -15.61 -5.58 -3.41
C ARG A 77 -15.18 -5.25 -4.83
N ARG A 78 -16.15 -4.88 -5.67
CA ARG A 78 -15.94 -4.36 -7.03
C ARG A 78 -16.48 -2.95 -7.12
N SER A 79 -15.72 -2.03 -7.68
CA SER A 79 -16.19 -0.66 -7.89
C SER A 79 -16.74 -0.46 -9.31
N GLY A 80 -16.33 -1.30 -10.27
CA GLY A 80 -16.55 -1.09 -11.70
C GLY A 80 -15.71 0.05 -12.28
N ILE A 81 -14.81 0.63 -11.49
CA ILE A 81 -13.97 1.77 -11.88
C ILE A 81 -12.55 1.26 -12.11
N PRO A 82 -12.02 1.31 -13.34
CA PRO A 82 -10.67 0.83 -13.63
C PRO A 82 -9.61 1.77 -13.03
N VAL A 83 -8.40 1.22 -12.83
CA VAL A 83 -7.20 2.02 -12.57
C VAL A 83 -6.91 2.88 -13.80
N VAL A 84 -6.64 4.17 -13.58
CA VAL A 84 -6.40 5.13 -14.66
C VAL A 84 -4.92 5.48 -14.73
N HIS A 85 -4.32 5.32 -15.90
CA HIS A 85 -2.96 5.77 -16.18
C HIS A 85 -3.00 7.10 -16.93
N GLY A 86 -2.12 8.03 -16.57
CA GLY A 86 -2.09 9.37 -17.17
C GLY A 86 -0.77 10.10 -17.00
N CYS A 87 -0.78 11.39 -17.29
CA CYS A 87 0.35 12.28 -17.15
C CYS A 87 0.33 13.05 -15.83
N THR A 88 1.50 13.35 -15.27
CA THR A 88 1.64 14.24 -14.10
C THR A 88 1.08 15.65 -14.34
N SER A 89 1.01 16.12 -15.59
CA SER A 89 0.35 17.39 -15.92
C SER A 89 -1.17 17.39 -15.66
N GLU A 90 -1.79 16.21 -15.54
CA GLU A 90 -3.22 16.06 -15.24
C GLU A 90 -3.52 16.04 -13.73
N LEU A 91 -2.48 16.09 -12.88
CA LEU A 91 -2.62 15.94 -11.43
C LEU A 91 -3.62 16.92 -10.82
N THR A 92 -3.48 18.21 -11.13
CA THR A 92 -4.34 19.27 -10.57
C THR A 92 -5.80 19.08 -10.98
N SER A 93 -6.06 18.80 -12.25
CA SER A 93 -7.43 18.63 -12.75
C SER A 93 -8.10 17.37 -12.18
N ILE A 94 -7.35 16.29 -11.98
CA ILE A 94 -7.85 15.07 -11.31
C ILE A 94 -8.28 15.39 -9.87
N ILE A 95 -7.46 16.11 -9.12
CA ILE A 95 -7.75 16.48 -7.73
C ILE A 95 -8.96 17.40 -7.66
N GLU A 96 -9.01 18.46 -8.44
CA GLU A 96 -10.12 19.41 -8.46
C GLU A 96 -11.45 18.73 -8.81
N SER A 97 -11.43 17.89 -9.85
CA SER A 97 -12.60 17.10 -10.27
C SER A 97 -13.07 16.15 -9.17
N TRP A 98 -12.14 15.45 -8.51
CA TRP A 98 -12.48 14.55 -7.40
C TRP A 98 -13.10 15.31 -6.23
N LEU A 99 -12.48 16.40 -5.78
CA LEU A 99 -12.92 17.19 -4.63
C LEU A 99 -14.27 17.87 -4.87
N ALA A 100 -14.60 18.20 -6.13
CA ALA A 100 -15.90 18.74 -6.51
C ALA A 100 -17.01 17.68 -6.52
N GLN A 101 -16.68 16.43 -6.85
CA GLN A 101 -17.63 15.31 -6.90
C GLN A 101 -17.81 14.58 -5.56
N HIS A 102 -16.84 14.69 -4.65
CA HIS A 102 -16.82 14.00 -3.36
C HIS A 102 -16.64 15.00 -2.24
N THR A 103 -17.65 15.18 -1.40
CA THR A 103 -17.65 16.17 -0.31
C THR A 103 -16.69 15.79 0.82
N GLU A 104 -16.63 14.49 1.17
CA GLU A 104 -15.85 13.99 2.31
C GLU A 104 -14.59 13.21 1.89
N GLY A 105 -14.43 12.88 0.61
CA GLY A 105 -13.37 12.00 0.14
C GLY A 105 -11.97 12.56 0.38
N ILE A 106 -11.05 11.71 0.85
CA ILE A 106 -9.65 12.05 1.11
C ILE A 106 -8.78 11.59 -0.05
N VAL A 107 -7.87 12.47 -0.48
CA VAL A 107 -6.91 12.23 -1.57
C VAL A 107 -5.52 12.05 -0.99
N CYS A 108 -4.83 10.97 -1.37
CA CYS A 108 -3.39 10.82 -1.15
C CYS A 108 -2.63 10.84 -2.46
N ILE A 109 -1.68 11.75 -2.57
CA ILE A 109 -0.68 11.78 -3.60
C ILE A 109 0.55 11.09 -3.03
N THR A 110 0.98 10.00 -3.67
CA THR A 110 2.13 9.23 -3.23
C THR A 110 3.26 9.33 -4.25
N SER A 111 4.42 9.79 -3.80
CA SER A 111 5.62 10.02 -4.62
C SER A 111 6.89 9.57 -3.88
N ALA A 112 8.00 9.39 -4.61
CA ALA A 112 9.29 9.07 -4.01
C ALA A 112 9.77 10.15 -3.04
N ASP A 113 9.43 11.41 -3.32
CA ASP A 113 9.70 12.56 -2.47
C ASP A 113 8.41 13.33 -2.22
N ALA A 114 8.07 13.54 -0.94
CA ALA A 114 6.89 14.28 -0.52
C ALA A 114 7.13 15.80 -0.44
N THR A 115 8.33 16.32 -0.66
CA THR A 115 8.64 17.74 -0.45
C THR A 115 8.13 18.66 -1.57
N GLY A 116 8.04 18.18 -2.81
CA GLY A 116 7.78 19.01 -4.00
C GLY A 116 6.35 19.53 -4.19
N SER A 117 5.39 19.22 -3.32
CA SER A 117 3.95 19.49 -3.57
C SER A 117 3.28 20.29 -2.45
N ILE A 118 3.97 21.31 -1.92
CA ILE A 118 3.48 22.13 -0.80
C ILE A 118 2.18 22.86 -1.15
N GLU A 119 2.03 23.35 -2.38
CA GLU A 119 0.81 24.08 -2.82
C GLU A 119 -0.45 23.20 -2.77
N LEU A 120 -0.33 21.91 -3.09
CA LEU A 120 -1.44 20.95 -3.05
C LEU A 120 -1.86 20.59 -1.62
N ARG A 121 -1.01 20.87 -0.61
CA ARG A 121 -1.33 20.64 0.82
C ARG A 121 -2.23 21.70 1.45
N ALA A 122 -2.54 22.78 0.73
CA ALA A 122 -3.43 23.83 1.24
C ALA A 122 -4.85 23.31 1.56
N ASN A 123 -5.27 22.22 0.93
CA ASN A 123 -6.55 21.57 1.21
C ASN A 123 -6.41 20.50 2.30
N SER A 124 -7.24 20.58 3.35
CA SER A 124 -7.22 19.64 4.48
C SER A 124 -7.60 18.20 4.12
N ARG A 125 -8.15 17.93 2.93
CA ARG A 125 -8.47 16.60 2.41
C ARG A 125 -7.42 16.03 1.45
N VAL A 126 -6.37 16.79 1.16
CA VAL A 126 -5.26 16.33 0.32
C VAL A 126 -4.04 16.03 1.20
N ARG A 127 -3.42 14.88 0.97
CA ARG A 127 -2.18 14.44 1.62
C ARG A 127 -1.15 14.16 0.55
N VAL A 128 0.10 14.53 0.84
CA VAL A 128 1.26 14.22 -0.01
C VAL A 128 2.22 13.44 0.86
N LEU A 129 2.38 12.15 0.58
CA LEU A 129 3.10 11.20 1.41
C LEU A 129 4.08 10.38 0.56
N THR A 130 5.11 9.84 1.19
CA THR A 130 5.87 8.75 0.60
C THR A 130 5.14 7.42 0.87
N PRO A 131 5.46 6.34 0.14
CA PRO A 131 4.89 5.01 0.42
C PRO A 131 5.04 4.56 1.88
N GLN A 132 6.14 4.94 2.53
CA GLN A 132 6.40 4.58 3.93
C GLN A 132 5.56 5.40 4.90
N MET A 133 5.25 6.65 4.55
CA MET A 133 4.37 7.51 5.34
C MET A 133 2.89 7.17 5.15
N SER A 134 2.51 6.56 4.03
CA SER A 134 1.12 6.11 3.80
C SER A 134 0.79 4.80 4.51
N LYS A 135 1.80 4.09 5.04
CA LYS A 135 1.60 2.81 5.71
C LYS A 135 0.59 2.92 6.84
N ASP A 136 -0.29 1.92 6.93
CA ASP A 136 -1.39 1.84 7.89
C ASP A 136 -2.46 2.95 7.79
N LEU A 137 -2.42 3.79 6.74
CA LEU A 137 -3.45 4.78 6.42
C LEU A 137 -4.35 4.28 5.28
N GLU A 138 -5.49 4.91 5.05
CA GLU A 138 -6.38 4.58 3.94
C GLU A 138 -6.95 5.85 3.34
N PHE A 139 -7.16 5.84 2.02
CA PHE A 139 -7.60 7.00 1.26
C PHE A 139 -8.62 6.60 0.21
N ASP A 140 -9.64 7.43 -0.01
CA ASP A 140 -10.65 7.16 -1.04
C ASP A 140 -10.03 7.19 -2.44
N LEU A 141 -9.17 8.18 -2.67
CA LEU A 141 -8.41 8.34 -3.90
C LEU A 141 -6.91 8.30 -3.61
N VAL A 142 -6.18 7.41 -4.27
CA VAL A 142 -4.71 7.45 -4.33
C VAL A 142 -4.26 7.83 -5.73
N ILE A 143 -3.27 8.71 -5.81
CA ILE A 143 -2.58 9.10 -7.03
C ILE A 143 -1.09 8.79 -6.88
N LEU A 144 -0.60 7.78 -7.59
CA LEU A 144 0.82 7.44 -7.62
C LEU A 144 1.55 8.29 -8.65
N ILE A 145 2.57 9.01 -8.22
CA ILE A 145 3.43 9.81 -9.08
C ILE A 145 4.74 9.06 -9.29
N HIS A 146 5.06 8.73 -10.54
CA HIS A 146 6.30 8.05 -10.92
C HIS A 146 6.59 6.81 -10.06
N PRO A 147 5.72 5.79 -10.03
CA PRO A 147 5.93 4.60 -9.20
C PRO A 147 7.24 3.84 -9.51
N ASP A 148 7.78 4.01 -10.72
CA ASP A 148 9.08 3.44 -11.12
C ASP A 148 10.24 4.07 -10.34
N ALA A 149 10.08 5.31 -9.86
CA ALA A 149 11.08 6.02 -9.06
C ALA A 149 11.16 5.52 -7.61
N PHE A 150 10.26 4.63 -7.17
CA PHE A 150 10.28 4.08 -5.80
C PHE A 150 11.41 3.06 -5.59
N GLY A 151 12.05 2.62 -6.68
CA GLY A 151 13.13 1.64 -6.67
C GLY A 151 12.82 0.42 -7.53
N THR A 152 13.86 -0.20 -8.08
CA THR A 152 13.74 -1.40 -8.93
C THR A 152 13.97 -2.70 -8.16
N ASP A 153 14.32 -2.60 -6.88
CA ASP A 153 14.58 -3.71 -5.97
C ASP A 153 13.29 -4.17 -5.25
N THR A 154 13.44 -5.12 -4.32
CA THR A 154 12.34 -5.61 -3.49
C THR A 154 11.70 -4.51 -2.65
N GLU A 155 12.49 -3.56 -2.12
CA GLU A 155 11.94 -2.45 -1.33
C GLU A 155 11.02 -1.58 -2.19
N GLY A 156 11.45 -1.22 -3.41
CA GLY A 156 10.63 -0.44 -4.33
C GLY A 156 9.36 -1.17 -4.79
N ALA A 157 9.42 -2.50 -4.96
CA ALA A 157 8.23 -3.31 -5.25
C ALA A 157 7.24 -3.34 -4.09
N VAL A 158 7.73 -3.48 -2.85
CA VAL A 158 6.89 -3.38 -1.65
C VAL A 158 6.29 -1.98 -1.52
N ASP A 159 7.08 -0.93 -1.74
CA ASP A 159 6.61 0.46 -1.67
C ASP A 159 5.50 0.73 -2.71
N ARG A 160 5.63 0.22 -3.94
CA ARG A 160 4.55 0.27 -4.94
C ARG A 160 3.32 -0.50 -4.50
N TYR A 161 3.47 -1.74 -4.04
CA TYR A 161 2.36 -2.57 -3.58
C TYR A 161 1.58 -1.91 -2.43
N VAL A 162 2.30 -1.44 -1.42
CA VAL A 162 1.74 -0.71 -0.28
C VAL A 162 1.00 0.53 -0.77
N ALA A 163 1.67 1.42 -1.52
CA ALA A 163 1.06 2.66 -2.00
C ALA A 163 -0.21 2.43 -2.83
N THR A 164 -0.23 1.41 -3.70
CA THR A 164 -1.40 1.02 -4.51
C THR A 164 -2.56 0.55 -3.64
N THR A 165 -2.30 -0.27 -2.62
CA THR A 165 -3.35 -0.98 -1.85
C THR A 165 -4.02 -0.12 -0.78
N HIS A 166 -3.50 1.08 -0.51
CA HIS A 166 -4.13 2.07 0.38
C HIS A 166 -5.35 2.79 -0.22
N ALA A 167 -5.63 2.58 -1.51
CA ALA A 167 -6.80 3.13 -2.17
C ALA A 167 -8.06 2.31 -1.88
N THR A 168 -9.10 2.96 -1.36
CA THR A 168 -10.38 2.30 -1.06
C THR A 168 -11.42 2.52 -2.15
N GLN A 169 -11.28 3.49 -3.06
CA GLN A 169 -12.25 3.71 -4.15
C GLN A 169 -11.61 3.80 -5.52
N LYS A 170 -10.58 4.64 -5.68
CA LYS A 170 -10.01 4.94 -7.00
C LYS A 170 -8.50 5.10 -6.93
N LEU A 171 -7.84 4.67 -8.01
CA LEU A 171 -6.40 4.76 -8.18
C LEU A 171 -6.07 5.42 -9.52
N PHE A 172 -5.15 6.38 -9.46
CA PHE A 172 -4.47 6.92 -10.65
C PHE A 172 -2.98 6.63 -10.57
N VAL A 173 -2.37 6.35 -11.72
CA VAL A 173 -0.93 6.15 -11.87
C VAL A 173 -0.42 7.13 -12.92
N LEU A 174 0.31 8.15 -12.47
CA LEU A 174 0.78 9.24 -13.32
C LEU A 174 2.29 9.14 -13.58
N LYS A 175 2.69 9.36 -14.83
CA LYS A 175 4.09 9.43 -15.29
C LYS A 175 4.32 10.72 -16.08
N THR A 176 5.57 11.07 -16.41
CA THR A 176 5.84 12.25 -17.27
C THR A 176 5.41 11.90 -18.68
N SER A 177 4.84 12.87 -19.40
CA SER A 177 4.63 12.75 -20.85
C SER A 177 5.94 12.33 -21.52
N ARG A 178 5.89 11.27 -22.33
CA ARG A 178 7.01 10.96 -23.23
C ARG A 178 7.21 12.06 -24.26
#